data_AF-A0A246PIQ1-F1
#
_entry.id   AF-A0A246PIQ1-F1
#
_cell.length_a   1.000
_cell.length_b   1.000
_cell.length_c   1.000
_cell.angle_alpha   90.00
_cell.angle_beta   90.00
_cell.angle_gamma   90.00
#
_symmetry.space_group_name_H-M   'P 1'
#
loop_
_entity.id
_entity.type
_entity.pdbx_description
1 polymer ?
#
loop_
_entity_poly.entity_id
_entity_poly.type
_entity_poly.pdbx_seq_one_letter_code
_entity_poly.pdbx_strand_id
1 'polypeptide(L)'
;MIIGDDCSEGNMKHEIGHAVGLAHEHCREDRNDYVQINDVSIKDNKVKNFDQKPEIREDSGPYDYNSIMHYGMYAHSKNGLSTVEPKQSEVEIGQRDNLSEGDIVGVNLMYAKYLKSLDFGERFRAVSSYAGNHGFGEAFPNFHQLDVGDGRGVLYGVVCIKPEAVEVRSIPVVLLSQRL
;
A
#
# COMPACT_ATOMS: atom_id res chain seq x y z
N MET A 1 -5.28 5.55 -18.52
CA MET A 1 -4.80 4.18 -18.73
C MET A 1 -5.32 3.70 -20.08
N ILE A 2 -4.44 3.32 -21.00
CA ILE A 2 -4.79 2.68 -22.27
C ILE A 2 -4.09 1.32 -22.25
N ILE A 3 -4.86 0.23 -22.30
CA ILE A 3 -4.34 -1.14 -22.35
C ILE A 3 -4.47 -1.60 -23.80
N GLY A 4 -3.34 -1.89 -24.45
CA GLY A 4 -3.30 -2.45 -25.80
C GLY A 4 -3.30 -3.98 -25.78
N ASP A 5 -3.46 -4.59 -26.97
CA ASP A 5 -3.61 -6.04 -27.14
C ASP A 5 -2.39 -6.86 -26.64
N ASP A 6 -1.21 -6.23 -26.55
CA ASP A 6 0.04 -6.87 -26.07
C ASP A 6 0.39 -6.54 -24.60
N CYS A 7 -0.59 -6.12 -23.79
CA CYS A 7 -0.33 -5.77 -22.39
C CYS A 7 -0.23 -7.03 -21.51
N SER A 8 0.95 -7.27 -20.91
CA SER A 8 1.12 -8.34 -19.93
C SER A 8 0.36 -8.04 -18.62
N GLU A 9 0.08 -9.09 -17.85
CA GLU A 9 -0.48 -8.95 -16.49
C GLU A 9 0.37 -8.00 -15.62
N GLY A 10 1.69 -8.08 -15.74
CA GLY A 10 2.64 -7.20 -15.09
C GLY A 10 2.49 -5.72 -15.44
N ASN A 11 2.35 -5.45 -16.74
CA ASN A 11 2.12 -4.09 -17.22
C ASN A 11 0.78 -3.56 -16.68
N MET A 12 -0.26 -4.39 -16.64
CA MET A 12 -1.53 -4.00 -16.04
C MET A 12 -1.40 -3.70 -14.54
N LYS A 13 -0.68 -4.51 -13.77
CA LYS A 13 -0.39 -4.22 -12.35
C LYS A 13 0.35 -2.89 -12.17
N HIS A 14 1.34 -2.59 -13.02
CA HIS A 14 2.07 -1.32 -13.03
C HIS A 14 1.16 -0.11 -13.29
N GLU A 15 0.31 -0.18 -14.32
CA GLU A 15 -0.62 0.89 -14.66
C GLU A 15 -1.70 1.11 -13.59
N ILE A 16 -2.16 0.02 -12.95
CA ILE A 16 -3.03 0.11 -11.76
C ILE A 16 -2.28 0.78 -10.60
N GLY A 17 -1.00 0.47 -10.38
CA GLY A 17 -0.15 1.15 -9.41
C GLY A 17 -0.15 2.66 -9.59
N HIS A 18 0.03 3.13 -10.83
CA HIS A 18 -0.11 4.55 -11.17
C HIS A 18 -1.50 5.12 -10.85
N ALA A 19 -2.57 4.38 -11.18
CA ALA A 19 -3.94 4.83 -10.89
C ALA A 19 -4.24 4.95 -9.39
N VAL A 20 -3.61 4.10 -8.56
CA VAL A 20 -3.68 4.13 -7.10
C VAL A 20 -2.78 5.24 -6.50
N GLY A 21 -1.87 5.80 -7.28
CA GLY A 21 -1.02 6.92 -6.86
C GLY A 21 0.46 6.56 -6.63
N LEU A 22 0.89 5.35 -6.97
CA LEU A 22 2.31 5.02 -6.99
C LEU A 22 3.01 5.76 -8.15
N ALA A 23 4.19 6.30 -7.86
CA ALA A 23 5.09 6.90 -8.84
C ALA A 23 6.23 5.91 -9.18
N HIS A 24 6.98 6.20 -10.25
CA HIS A 24 8.15 5.40 -10.61
C HIS A 24 9.23 5.47 -9.53
N GLU A 25 9.74 4.30 -9.13
CA GLU A 25 10.75 4.18 -8.07
C GLU A 25 12.09 4.85 -8.45
N HIS A 26 12.45 4.82 -9.74
CA HIS A 26 13.68 5.48 -10.25
C HIS A 26 13.59 7.01 -10.31
N CYS A 27 12.42 7.59 -10.03
CA CYS A 27 12.18 9.03 -9.96
C CYS A 27 12.17 9.58 -8.52
N ARG A 28 12.43 8.76 -7.50
CA ARG A 28 12.50 9.21 -6.10
C ARG A 28 13.58 10.27 -5.86
N GLU A 29 13.44 11.04 -4.78
CA GLU A 29 14.40 12.08 -4.40
C GLU A 29 15.73 11.48 -3.93
N ASP A 30 15.68 10.30 -3.31
CA ASP A 30 16.85 9.57 -2.82
C ASP A 30 17.48 8.63 -3.86
N ARG A 31 16.90 8.48 -5.06
CA ARG A 31 17.31 7.44 -6.03
C ARG A 31 18.80 7.47 -6.39
N ASN A 32 19.44 8.64 -6.37
CA ASN A 32 20.85 8.78 -6.70
C ASN A 32 21.77 8.03 -5.71
N ASP A 33 21.29 7.66 -4.52
CA ASP A 33 22.06 6.83 -3.58
C ASP A 33 22.04 5.34 -3.96
N TYR A 34 21.09 4.93 -4.79
CA TYR A 34 20.79 3.52 -5.10
C TYR A 34 21.08 3.13 -6.55
N VAL A 35 20.84 4.04 -7.49
CA VAL A 35 21.05 3.81 -8.93
C VAL A 35 21.82 4.95 -9.59
N GLN A 36 22.49 4.64 -10.69
CA GLN A 36 23.08 5.58 -11.61
C GLN A 36 22.26 5.65 -12.89
N ILE A 37 22.00 6.87 -13.37
CA ILE A 37 21.34 7.10 -14.67
C ILE A 37 22.40 7.43 -15.72
N ASN A 38 22.35 6.72 -16.84
CA ASN A 38 23.28 6.87 -17.95
C ASN A 38 22.60 7.65 -19.09
N ASP A 39 22.52 8.98 -18.96
CA ASP A 39 21.85 9.89 -19.90
C ASP A 39 22.30 9.73 -21.36
N VAL A 40 23.59 9.43 -21.57
CA VAL A 40 24.17 9.21 -22.90
C VAL A 40 23.57 8.00 -23.63
N SER A 41 23.01 7.04 -22.90
CA SER A 41 22.36 5.84 -23.42
C SER A 41 20.85 6.01 -23.58
N ILE A 42 20.26 7.08 -23.04
CA ILE A 42 18.82 7.34 -23.11
C ILE A 42 18.44 7.96 -24.47
N LYS A 43 17.29 7.56 -25.03
CA LYS A 43 16.69 8.23 -26.19
C LYS A 43 16.46 9.71 -25.89
N ASP A 44 16.88 10.60 -26.79
CA ASP A 44 16.91 12.05 -26.54
C ASP A 44 15.54 12.64 -26.14
N ASN A 45 14.44 12.09 -26.68
CA ASN A 45 13.07 12.49 -26.33
C ASN A 45 12.51 11.83 -25.06
N LYS A 46 13.32 11.08 -24.31
CA LYS A 46 12.95 10.34 -23.10
C LYS A 46 13.79 10.70 -21.87
N VAL A 47 14.80 11.56 -21.99
CA VAL A 47 15.68 11.96 -20.87
C VAL A 47 14.86 12.44 -19.66
N LYS A 48 13.85 13.28 -19.89
CA LYS A 48 12.95 13.79 -18.82
C LYS A 48 12.13 12.73 -18.08
N ASN A 49 12.07 11.49 -18.58
CA ASN A 49 11.41 10.38 -17.89
C ASN A 49 12.26 9.82 -16.73
N PHE A 50 13.53 10.23 -16.64
CA PHE A 50 14.48 9.82 -15.61
C PHE A 50 14.76 10.94 -14.60
N ASP A 51 14.10 12.10 -14.74
CA ASP A 51 14.19 13.18 -13.77
C ASP A 51 13.61 12.72 -12.42
N GLN A 52 14.23 13.14 -11.32
CA GLN A 52 13.65 12.97 -9.98
C GLN A 52 12.43 13.87 -9.84
N LYS A 53 11.37 13.38 -9.18
CA LYS A 53 10.06 14.04 -9.07
C LYS A 53 9.53 14.02 -7.64
N PRO A 54 10.25 14.60 -6.66
CA PRO A 54 9.81 14.66 -5.26
C PRO A 54 8.43 15.34 -5.09
N GLU A 55 8.05 16.21 -6.03
CA GLU A 55 6.77 16.91 -6.03
C GLU A 55 5.56 16.00 -6.33
N ILE A 56 5.77 14.82 -6.92
CA ILE A 56 4.68 13.91 -7.28
C ILE A 56 4.26 13.08 -6.06
N ARG A 57 5.22 12.67 -5.23
CA ARG A 57 4.98 11.79 -4.09
C ARG A 57 6.14 11.88 -3.11
N GLU A 58 5.80 11.92 -1.82
CA GLU A 58 6.79 11.69 -0.75
C GLU A 58 7.32 10.26 -0.78
N ASP A 59 8.63 10.14 -0.63
CA ASP A 59 9.32 8.87 -0.52
C ASP A 59 8.81 8.10 0.71
N SER A 60 8.36 6.87 0.50
CA SER A 60 7.84 6.02 1.59
C SER A 60 8.68 4.77 1.72
N GLY A 61 9.23 4.55 2.92
CA GLY A 61 10.09 3.39 3.20
C GLY A 61 11.43 3.41 2.44
N PRO A 62 12.23 2.34 2.57
CA PRO A 62 13.47 2.16 1.84
C PRO A 62 13.25 2.13 0.32
N TYR A 63 14.31 2.40 -0.44
CA TYR A 63 14.32 2.26 -1.90
C TYR A 63 14.10 0.80 -2.32
N ASP A 64 13.15 0.57 -3.23
CA ASP A 64 12.75 -0.79 -3.62
C ASP A 64 13.12 -1.14 -5.07
N TYR A 65 14.30 -1.73 -5.25
CA TYR A 65 14.75 -2.23 -6.56
C TYR A 65 13.78 -3.20 -7.23
N ASN A 66 12.99 -3.92 -6.43
CA ASN A 66 12.05 -4.92 -6.89
C ASN A 66 10.64 -4.36 -7.08
N SER A 67 10.41 -3.07 -6.85
CA SER A 67 9.12 -2.43 -7.09
C SER A 67 8.67 -2.66 -8.53
N ILE A 68 7.38 -2.97 -8.71
CA ILE A 68 6.80 -3.08 -10.04
C ILE A 68 6.84 -1.73 -10.78
N MET A 69 7.01 -0.63 -10.03
CA MET A 69 7.13 0.73 -10.52
C MET A 69 8.56 1.10 -10.94
N HIS A 70 9.55 0.24 -10.69
CA HIS A 70 10.93 0.49 -11.09
C HIS A 70 11.13 0.22 -12.60
N TYR A 71 11.89 1.07 -13.30
CA TYR A 71 12.30 0.79 -14.68
C TYR A 71 13.38 -0.30 -14.75
N GLY A 72 13.38 -1.07 -15.84
CA GLY A 72 14.46 -2.01 -16.11
C GLY A 72 15.74 -1.33 -16.57
N MET A 73 16.84 -2.06 -16.50
CA MET A 73 18.20 -1.57 -16.83
C MET A 73 18.32 -0.92 -18.21
N TYR A 74 17.54 -1.38 -19.19
CA TYR A 74 17.61 -0.91 -20.59
C TYR A 74 16.42 -0.03 -21.01
N ALA A 75 15.63 0.46 -20.05
CA ALA A 75 14.45 1.26 -20.33
C ALA A 75 14.80 2.47 -21.20
N HIS A 76 14.10 2.63 -22.32
CA HIS A 76 14.32 3.73 -23.28
C HIS A 76 15.76 3.88 -23.81
N SER A 77 16.56 2.80 -23.82
CA SER A 77 17.90 2.81 -24.40
C SER A 77 17.87 3.12 -25.91
N LYS A 78 18.83 3.93 -26.38
CA LYS A 78 19.02 4.23 -27.82
C LYS A 78 20.11 3.39 -28.50
N ASN A 79 20.97 2.75 -27.72
CA ASN A 79 22.16 2.05 -28.19
C ASN A 79 22.28 0.62 -27.61
N GLY A 80 21.26 0.14 -26.89
CA GLY A 80 21.27 -1.17 -26.23
C GLY A 80 22.10 -1.22 -24.95
N LEU A 81 22.72 -0.11 -24.55
CA LEU A 81 23.41 0.02 -23.27
C LEU A 81 22.43 0.36 -22.15
N SER A 82 22.85 0.07 -20.93
CA SER A 82 22.11 0.38 -19.70
C SER A 82 21.82 1.89 -19.60
N THR A 83 20.58 2.20 -19.20
CA THR A 83 20.11 3.55 -18.86
C THR A 83 19.95 3.73 -17.35
N VAL A 84 19.71 2.64 -16.61
CA VAL A 84 19.62 2.60 -15.15
C VAL A 84 20.52 1.49 -14.64
N GLU A 85 21.45 1.79 -13.74
CA GLU A 85 22.37 0.80 -13.16
C GLU A 85 22.30 0.83 -11.63
N PRO A 86 21.98 -0.29 -10.97
CA PRO A 86 22.11 -0.40 -9.53
C PRO A 86 23.56 -0.18 -9.08
N LYS A 87 23.75 0.61 -8.03
CA LYS A 87 25.07 0.81 -7.42
C LYS A 87 25.52 -0.42 -6.61
N GLN A 88 24.56 -1.22 -6.14
CA GLN A 88 24.81 -2.49 -5.48
C GLN A 88 25.00 -3.60 -6.52
N SER A 89 26.01 -4.45 -6.33
CA SER A 89 26.26 -5.61 -7.17
C SER A 89 25.13 -6.66 -7.06
N GLU A 90 24.88 -7.37 -8.16
CA GLU A 90 23.96 -8.52 -8.20
C GLU A 90 22.49 -8.18 -7.89
N VAL A 91 22.09 -6.92 -8.08
CA VAL A 91 20.71 -6.48 -7.96
C VAL A 91 20.03 -6.47 -9.33
N GLU A 92 18.91 -7.15 -9.45
CA GLU A 92 18.03 -7.09 -10.62
C GLU A 92 16.96 -6.00 -10.44
N ILE A 93 16.59 -5.33 -11.52
CA ILE A 93 15.59 -4.25 -11.53
C ILE A 93 14.63 -4.38 -12.71
N GLY A 94 13.42 -3.88 -12.53
CA GLY A 94 12.43 -3.75 -13.59
C GLY A 94 11.56 -4.98 -13.83
N GLN A 95 11.41 -5.84 -12.82
CA GLN A 95 10.46 -6.95 -12.87
C GLN A 95 9.04 -6.47 -13.17
N ARG A 96 8.26 -7.34 -13.82
CA ARG A 96 6.85 -7.10 -14.16
C ARG A 96 6.01 -8.35 -13.83
N ASP A 97 6.29 -9.00 -12.73
CA ASP A 97 5.57 -10.19 -12.30
C ASP A 97 4.57 -9.86 -11.18
N ASN A 98 5.04 -9.21 -10.11
CA ASN A 98 4.26 -9.01 -8.90
C ASN A 98 4.51 -7.65 -8.24
N LEU A 99 3.58 -7.22 -7.39
CA LEU A 99 3.82 -6.11 -6.46
C LEU A 99 4.88 -6.53 -5.44
N SER A 100 5.84 -5.66 -5.16
CA SER A 100 6.80 -5.87 -4.08
C SER A 100 6.15 -5.59 -2.71
N GLU A 101 6.85 -5.97 -1.64
CA GLU A 101 6.44 -5.58 -0.29
C GLU A 101 6.42 -4.04 -0.12
N GLY A 102 7.39 -3.33 -0.72
CA GLY A 102 7.44 -1.87 -0.72
C GLY A 102 6.24 -1.24 -1.44
N ASP A 103 5.80 -1.80 -2.57
CA ASP A 103 4.59 -1.35 -3.27
C ASP A 103 3.34 -1.49 -2.38
N ILE A 104 3.17 -2.65 -1.75
CA ILE A 104 2.02 -2.97 -0.88
C ILE A 104 2.01 -2.04 0.33
N VAL A 105 3.16 -1.88 1.00
CA VAL A 105 3.29 -1.01 2.17
C VAL A 105 3.06 0.46 1.77
N GLY A 106 3.60 0.89 0.63
CA GLY A 106 3.42 2.24 0.10
C GLY A 106 1.95 2.59 -0.11
N VAL A 107 1.18 1.72 -0.76
CA VAL A 107 -0.27 1.89 -0.91
C VAL A 107 -0.98 1.90 0.44
N ASN A 108 -0.65 0.97 1.34
CA ASN A 108 -1.26 0.93 2.66
C ASN A 108 -1.02 2.21 3.46
N LEU A 109 0.18 2.80 3.38
CA LEU A 109 0.50 4.08 4.03
C LEU A 109 -0.26 5.26 3.41
N MET A 110 -0.36 5.33 2.07
CA MET A 110 -1.14 6.36 1.38
C MET A 110 -2.59 6.37 1.83
N TYR A 111 -3.17 5.18 1.95
CA TYR A 111 -4.59 5.00 2.26
C TYR A 111 -4.86 4.74 3.73
N ALA A 112 -3.85 4.67 4.60
CA ALA A 112 -4.01 4.43 6.05
C ALA A 112 -5.00 5.40 6.70
N LYS A 113 -5.01 6.67 6.28
CA LYS A 113 -5.94 7.70 6.78
C LYS A 113 -7.40 7.51 6.30
N TYR A 114 -7.61 6.83 5.17
CA TYR A 114 -8.94 6.48 4.64
C TYR A 114 -9.38 5.10 5.14
N LEU A 115 -8.42 4.27 5.52
CA LEU A 115 -8.60 3.07 6.31
C LEU A 115 -8.80 3.37 7.80
N LYS A 116 -9.10 4.64 8.19
CA LYS A 116 -9.58 5.07 9.54
C LYS A 116 -10.91 4.44 9.98
N SER A 117 -11.23 3.29 9.43
CA SER A 117 -11.79 2.19 10.19
C SER A 117 -10.83 1.90 11.36
N LEU A 118 -11.30 2.03 12.61
CA LEU A 118 -10.60 1.51 13.79
C LEU A 118 -9.92 0.17 13.42
N ASP A 119 -8.66 -0.03 13.82
CA ASP A 119 -8.03 -1.35 13.62
C ASP A 119 -8.98 -2.43 14.17
N PHE A 120 -8.92 -3.65 13.64
CA PHE A 120 -9.90 -4.67 14.00
C PHE A 120 -10.08 -4.81 15.54
N GLY A 121 -8.98 -4.74 16.31
CA GLY A 121 -9.03 -4.78 17.77
C GLY A 121 -9.58 -3.49 18.39
N GLU A 122 -9.18 -2.32 17.90
CA GLU A 122 -9.70 -1.01 18.31
C GLU A 122 -11.20 -0.92 18.10
N ARG A 123 -11.72 -1.49 17.00
CA ARG A 123 -13.15 -1.48 16.70
C ARG A 123 -13.92 -2.29 17.73
N PHE A 124 -13.45 -3.49 18.04
CA PHE A 124 -14.05 -4.33 19.08
C PHE A 124 -13.98 -3.67 20.45
N ARG A 125 -12.84 -3.06 20.82
CA ARG A 125 -12.69 -2.31 22.09
C ARG A 125 -13.62 -1.09 22.18
N ALA A 126 -13.73 -0.32 21.09
CA ALA A 126 -14.58 0.87 21.04
C ALA A 126 -16.07 0.51 21.13
N VAL A 127 -16.49 -0.53 20.41
CA VAL A 127 -17.87 -1.02 20.45
C VAL A 127 -18.22 -1.62 21.82
N SER A 128 -17.31 -2.37 22.43
CA SER A 128 -17.46 -2.88 23.81
C SER A 128 -17.60 -1.73 24.82
N SER A 129 -16.73 -0.71 24.73
CA SER A 129 -16.82 0.50 25.56
C SER A 129 -18.15 1.24 25.36
N TYR A 130 -18.62 1.36 24.11
CA TYR A 130 -19.92 1.95 23.80
C TYR A 130 -21.06 1.18 24.47
N ALA A 131 -21.04 -0.16 24.41
CA ALA A 131 -22.04 -1.01 25.02
C ALA A 131 -22.18 -0.76 26.53
N GLY A 132 -21.05 -0.78 27.26
CA GLY A 132 -21.02 -0.54 28.70
C GLY A 132 -21.54 0.85 29.08
N ASN A 133 -21.21 1.88 28.30
CA ASN A 133 -21.68 3.25 28.52
C ASN A 133 -23.17 3.46 28.21
N HIS A 134 -23.81 2.54 27.50
CA HIS A 134 -25.21 2.66 27.05
C HIS A 134 -26.12 1.54 27.60
N GLY A 135 -25.69 0.83 28.64
CA GLY A 135 -26.52 -0.15 29.36
C GLY A 135 -26.65 -1.51 28.69
N PHE A 136 -25.76 -1.84 27.75
CA PHE A 136 -25.64 -3.18 27.17
C PHE A 136 -24.55 -3.97 27.90
N GLY A 137 -24.68 -5.30 27.93
CA GLY A 137 -23.70 -6.17 28.58
C GLY A 137 -22.40 -6.29 27.77
N GLU A 138 -22.52 -6.33 26.45
CA GLU A 138 -21.41 -6.37 25.50
C GLU A 138 -21.93 -5.98 24.12
N ALA A 139 -21.04 -5.57 23.21
CA ALA A 139 -21.38 -5.45 21.81
C ALA A 139 -20.21 -5.78 20.91
N PHE A 140 -20.50 -6.18 19.68
CA PHE A 140 -19.47 -6.42 18.66
C PHE A 140 -19.88 -5.85 17.30
N PRO A 141 -18.92 -5.45 16.46
CA PRO A 141 -19.21 -4.98 15.10
C PRO A 141 -19.86 -6.10 14.27
N ASN A 142 -20.89 -5.76 13.50
CA ASN A 142 -21.53 -6.71 12.57
C ASN A 142 -20.94 -6.64 11.13
N PHE A 143 -19.76 -6.03 10.99
CA PHE A 143 -19.05 -5.81 9.72
C PHE A 143 -19.74 -4.90 8.70
N HIS A 144 -20.95 -4.42 8.97
CA HIS A 144 -21.56 -3.39 8.13
C HIS A 144 -20.98 -2.02 8.48
N GLN A 145 -20.67 -1.24 7.46
CA GLN A 145 -20.29 0.15 7.57
C GLN A 145 -20.95 0.96 6.47
N LEU A 146 -21.43 2.15 6.80
CA LEU A 146 -22.12 3.03 5.88
C LEU A 146 -21.70 4.47 6.14
N ASP A 147 -21.15 5.13 5.14
CA ASP A 147 -21.07 6.60 5.15
C ASP A 147 -22.37 7.15 4.56
N VAL A 148 -23.10 7.90 5.39
CA VAL A 148 -24.39 8.49 5.04
C VAL A 148 -24.27 9.86 4.39
N GLY A 149 -23.06 10.44 4.30
CA GLY A 149 -22.81 11.70 3.60
C GLY A 149 -23.41 12.94 4.26
N ASP A 150 -23.86 12.86 5.51
CA ASP A 150 -24.53 13.94 6.24
C ASP A 150 -23.67 14.61 7.32
N GLY A 151 -22.36 14.36 7.27
CA GLY A 151 -21.38 14.94 8.20
C GLY A 151 -21.19 14.16 9.50
N ARG A 152 -21.96 13.09 9.76
CA ARG A 152 -21.73 12.19 10.91
C ARG A 152 -20.53 11.25 10.74
N GLY A 153 -20.01 11.15 9.52
CA GLY A 153 -18.96 10.20 9.16
C GLY A 153 -19.48 8.76 9.03
N VAL A 154 -18.56 7.80 9.05
CA VAL A 154 -18.87 6.37 8.88
C VAL A 154 -19.66 5.84 10.08
N LEU A 155 -20.84 5.28 9.82
CA LEU A 155 -21.63 4.53 10.78
C LEU A 155 -21.18 3.07 10.78
N TYR A 156 -20.93 2.51 11.96
CA TYR A 156 -20.65 1.10 12.15
C TYR A 156 -21.90 0.37 12.61
N GLY A 157 -22.24 -0.72 11.92
CA GLY A 157 -23.25 -1.65 12.40
C GLY A 157 -22.71 -2.43 13.60
N VAL A 158 -23.53 -2.52 14.63
CA VAL A 158 -23.18 -3.11 15.93
C VAL A 158 -24.29 -4.07 16.35
N VAL A 159 -23.91 -5.24 16.83
CA VAL A 159 -24.81 -6.12 17.58
C VAL A 159 -24.63 -5.85 19.05
N CYS A 160 -25.66 -5.33 19.72
CA CYS A 160 -25.67 -5.15 21.17
C CYS A 160 -26.33 -6.35 21.85
N ILE A 161 -25.71 -6.84 22.93
CA ILE A 161 -26.22 -7.94 23.74
C ILE A 161 -26.72 -7.39 25.07
N LYS A 162 -27.90 -7.86 25.51
CA LYS A 162 -28.48 -7.45 26.79
C LYS A 162 -27.63 -7.92 27.97
N PRO A 163 -27.58 -7.16 29.09
CA PRO A 163 -26.79 -7.53 30.26
C PRO A 163 -27.07 -8.94 30.79
N GLU A 164 -28.32 -9.41 30.73
CA GLU A 164 -28.72 -10.72 31.27
C GLU A 164 -28.28 -11.90 30.40
N ALA A 165 -27.81 -11.63 29.18
CA ALA A 165 -27.37 -12.63 28.22
C ALA A 165 -25.84 -12.67 28.05
N VAL A 166 -25.10 -11.92 28.85
CA VAL A 166 -23.64 -11.79 28.74
C VAL A 166 -22.96 -12.20 30.04
N GLU A 167 -21.88 -12.95 29.91
CA GLU A 167 -20.88 -13.13 30.94
C GLU A 167 -19.49 -12.75 30.39
N VAL A 168 -18.86 -11.72 30.94
CA VAL A 168 -17.52 -11.27 30.54
C VAL A 168 -16.49 -11.80 31.53
N ARG A 169 -15.43 -12.47 31.03
CA ARG A 169 -14.32 -12.98 31.85
C ARG A 169 -12.97 -12.66 31.21
N SER A 170 -11.99 -12.27 32.03
CA SER A 170 -10.60 -12.16 31.61
C SER A 170 -9.96 -13.55 31.57
N ILE A 171 -9.58 -14.02 30.39
CA ILE A 171 -8.95 -15.34 30.20
C ILE A 171 -7.45 -15.14 29.90
N PRO A 172 -6.52 -15.76 30.66
CA PRO A 172 -5.10 -15.74 30.35
C PRO A 172 -4.81 -16.25 28.94
N VAL A 173 -3.92 -15.57 28.21
CA VAL A 173 -3.58 -15.91 26.82
C VAL A 173 -3.08 -17.35 26.65
N VAL A 174 -2.41 -17.89 27.66
CA VAL A 174 -1.90 -19.27 27.68
C VAL A 174 -3.01 -20.33 27.62
N LEU A 175 -4.25 -19.99 28.01
CA LEU A 175 -5.41 -20.87 27.90
C LEU A 175 -6.10 -20.76 26.53
N LEU A 176 -5.84 -19.68 25.78
CA LEU A 176 -6.41 -19.43 24.45
C LEU A 176 -5.49 -19.90 23.31
N SER A 177 -4.20 -20.15 23.59
CA SER A 177 -3.22 -20.62 22.61
C SER A 177 -3.23 -22.14 22.38
N GLN A 178 -4.07 -22.88 23.11
CA GLN A 178 -4.31 -24.31 22.87
C GLN A 178 -5.33 -24.45 21.73
N ARG A 179 -4.84 -24.62 20.51
CA ARG A 179 -5.69 -24.76 19.31
C ARG A 179 -6.45 -26.09 19.28
N LEU A 180 -7.68 -26.03 18.74
CA LEU A 180 -8.35 -27.10 17.99
C LEU A 180 -7.64 -27.31 16.63
#